data_AF-A0A9X2NSS9-F1
#
_entry.id   AF-A0A9X2NSS9-F1
#
_cell.length_a   1.000
_cell.length_b   1.000
_cell.length_c   1.000
_cell.angle_alpha   90.00
_cell.angle_beta   90.00
_cell.angle_gamma   90.00
#
_symmetry.space_group_name_H-M   'P 1'
#
loop_
_entity.id
_entity.type
_entity.pdbx_description
1 polymer ?
#
loop_
_entity_poly.entity_id
_entity_poly.type
_entity_poly.pdbx_seq_one_letter_code
_entity_poly.pdbx_strand_id
1 'polypeptide(L)'
;MDVQKELGKWKSEYVKCNTPEELADHKKRFRAFLQTLSPEDKKAFAQAFQDGARQSIDEAQAIVKTVEIRQTLEKVLPFASMSYIAQHYFGRTRQWLYQRINGSAVNGKPANFTADELNTLSLALSELGDIMKDTSRSIARP
;
A
#
# COMPACT_ATOMS: atom_id res chain seq x y z
N MET A 1 14.02 -25.61 14.64
CA MET A 1 12.78 -25.68 13.82
C MET A 1 12.86 -24.67 12.67
N ASP A 2 12.21 -24.91 11.52
CA ASP A 2 12.01 -23.86 10.51
C ASP A 2 10.82 -22.98 10.91
N VAL A 3 11.12 -21.87 11.58
CA VAL A 3 10.13 -20.97 12.18
C VAL A 3 9.19 -20.37 11.13
N GLN A 4 9.73 -19.99 9.95
CA GLN A 4 8.94 -19.33 8.91
C GLN A 4 7.96 -20.30 8.27
N LYS A 5 8.41 -21.54 8.00
CA LYS A 5 7.56 -22.59 7.46
C LYS A 5 6.43 -22.96 8.43
N GLU A 6 6.74 -23.14 9.72
CA GLU A 6 5.73 -23.45 10.73
C GLU A 6 4.73 -22.30 10.93
N LEU A 7 5.21 -21.06 11.00
CA LEU A 7 4.36 -19.89 11.10
C LEU A 7 3.42 -19.77 9.88
N GLY A 8 3.93 -20.02 8.67
CA GLY A 8 3.14 -20.04 7.44
C GLY A 8 2.03 -21.11 7.46
N LYS A 9 2.34 -22.32 7.95
CA LYS A 9 1.35 -23.38 8.14
C LYS A 9 0.24 -22.96 9.11
N TRP A 10 0.60 -22.48 10.30
CA TRP A 10 -0.38 -22.06 11.31
C TRP A 10 -1.27 -20.91 10.85
N LYS A 11 -0.70 -19.93 10.12
CA LYS A 11 -1.45 -18.84 9.49
C LYS A 11 -2.42 -19.38 8.43
N SER A 12 -1.96 -20.28 7.55
CA SER A 12 -2.82 -20.85 6.51
C SER A 12 -3.98 -21.68 7.06
N GLU A 13 -3.76 -22.41 8.16
CA GLU A 13 -4.83 -23.14 8.84
C GLU A 13 -5.85 -22.18 9.49
N TYR A 14 -5.37 -21.10 10.13
CA TYR A 14 -6.23 -20.12 10.78
C TYR A 14 -7.20 -19.45 9.79
N VAL A 15 -6.70 -19.06 8.61
CA VAL A 15 -7.50 -18.41 7.56
C VAL A 15 -8.61 -19.32 7.01
N LYS A 16 -8.48 -20.64 7.16
CA LYS A 16 -9.48 -21.62 6.70
C LYS A 16 -10.55 -21.92 7.74
N CYS A 17 -10.42 -21.44 8.98
CA CYS A 17 -11.44 -21.61 10.01
C CYS A 17 -12.64 -20.70 9.73
N ASN A 18 -13.78 -21.29 9.40
CA ASN A 18 -15.01 -20.57 9.07
C ASN A 18 -16.07 -20.66 10.17
N THR A 19 -15.89 -21.55 11.17
CA THR A 19 -16.79 -21.70 12.31
C THR A 19 -16.12 -21.40 13.65
N PRO A 20 -16.89 -21.03 14.69
CA PRO A 20 -16.37 -20.89 16.05
C PRO A 20 -15.68 -22.16 16.57
N GLU A 21 -16.20 -23.34 16.22
CA GLU A 21 -15.68 -24.64 16.62
C GLU A 21 -14.30 -24.92 15.98
N GLU A 22 -14.16 -24.68 14.68
CA GLU A 22 -12.88 -24.81 13.97
C GLU A 22 -11.82 -23.85 14.52
N LEU A 23 -12.23 -22.62 14.83
CA LEU A 23 -11.36 -21.62 15.44
C LEU A 23 -10.93 -22.03 16.86
N ALA A 24 -11.84 -22.61 17.65
CA ALA A 24 -11.54 -23.11 18.99
C ALA A 24 -10.57 -24.30 18.93
N ASP A 25 -10.78 -25.23 18.00
CA ASP A 25 -9.87 -26.36 17.75
C ASP A 25 -8.49 -25.88 17.30
N HIS A 26 -8.42 -24.94 16.35
CA HIS A 26 -7.17 -24.33 15.91
C HIS A 26 -6.41 -23.71 17.08
N LYS A 27 -7.07 -22.86 17.89
CA LYS A 27 -6.46 -22.24 19.06
C LYS A 27 -5.97 -23.28 20.07
N LYS A 28 -6.71 -24.38 20.27
CA LYS A 28 -6.31 -25.48 21.15
C LYS A 28 -5.04 -26.16 20.64
N ARG A 29 -4.99 -26.56 19.37
CA ARG A 29 -3.81 -27.20 18.75
C ARG A 29 -2.61 -26.27 18.73
N PHE A 30 -2.83 -24.99 18.42
CA PHE A 30 -1.77 -24.00 18.39
C PHE A 30 -1.14 -23.80 19.78
N ARG A 31 -1.96 -23.70 20.83
CA ARG A 31 -1.46 -23.65 22.21
C ARG A 31 -0.65 -24.88 22.59
N ALA A 32 -1.13 -26.07 22.24
CA ALA A 32 -0.41 -27.32 22.49
C ALA A 32 0.94 -27.33 21.78
N PHE A 33 0.99 -26.92 20.52
CA PHE A 33 2.24 -26.77 19.76
C PHE A 33 3.22 -25.79 20.42
N LEU A 34 2.75 -24.61 20.87
CA LEU A 34 3.62 -23.67 21.56
C LEU A 34 4.22 -24.26 22.83
N GLN A 35 3.52 -25.16 23.52
CA GLN A 35 4.05 -25.85 24.69
C GLN A 35 5.16 -26.85 24.37
N THR A 36 5.17 -27.45 23.16
CA THR A 36 6.21 -28.42 22.75
C THR A 36 7.53 -27.77 22.33
N LEU A 37 7.56 -26.44 22.16
CA LEU A 37 8.76 -25.72 21.75
C LEU A 37 9.74 -25.52 22.91
N SER A 38 11.05 -25.61 22.60
CA SER A 38 12.12 -25.20 23.52
C SER A 38 12.06 -23.69 23.81
N PRO A 39 12.70 -23.20 24.89
CA PRO A 39 12.78 -21.76 25.17
C PRO A 39 13.33 -20.94 23.99
N GLU A 40 14.35 -21.45 23.30
CA GLU A 40 14.98 -20.82 22.14
C GLU A 40 14.01 -20.76 20.95
N ASP A 41 13.36 -21.89 20.63
CA ASP A 41 12.40 -21.95 19.53
C ASP A 41 11.14 -21.11 19.83
N LYS A 42 10.69 -21.03 21.09
CA LYS A 42 9.60 -20.13 21.53
C LYS A 42 9.95 -18.68 21.26
N LYS A 43 11.16 -18.25 21.62
CA LYS A 43 11.63 -16.88 21.40
C LYS A 43 11.71 -16.55 19.90
N ALA A 44 12.29 -17.44 19.11
CA ALA A 44 12.39 -17.26 17.67
C ALA A 44 11.01 -17.22 17.00
N PHE A 45 10.08 -18.09 17.42
CA PHE A 45 8.71 -18.11 16.92
C PHE A 45 7.94 -16.83 17.28
N ALA A 46 8.06 -16.35 18.52
CA ALA A 46 7.43 -15.09 18.95
C ALA A 46 7.95 -13.90 18.15
N GLN A 47 9.26 -13.81 17.91
CA GLN A 47 9.86 -12.75 17.10
C GLN A 47 9.33 -12.78 15.66
N ALA A 48 9.37 -13.95 15.00
CA ALA A 48 8.86 -14.09 13.63
C ALA A 48 7.36 -13.76 13.52
N PHE A 49 6.57 -14.09 14.55
CA PHE A 49 5.16 -13.72 14.62
C PHE A 49 4.99 -12.19 14.70
N GLN A 50 5.75 -11.53 15.58
CA GLN A 50 5.73 -10.06 15.73
C GLN A 50 6.19 -9.35 14.45
N ASP A 51 7.28 -9.79 13.84
CA ASP A 51 7.80 -9.22 12.60
C ASP A 51 6.79 -9.36 11.46
N GLY A 52 6.18 -10.54 11.33
CA GLY A 52 5.14 -10.77 10.34
C GLY A 52 3.89 -9.92 10.58
N ALA A 53 3.49 -9.70 11.84
CA ALA A 53 2.37 -8.83 12.18
C ALA A 53 2.67 -7.37 11.83
N ARG A 54 3.88 -6.89 12.15
CA ARG A 54 4.34 -5.54 11.79
C ARG A 54 4.35 -5.34 10.27
N GLN A 55 4.90 -6.30 9.53
CA GLN A 55 4.90 -6.25 8.07
C GLN A 55 3.48 -6.16 7.50
N SER A 56 2.54 -6.97 8.00
CA SER A 56 1.14 -6.89 7.54
C SER A 56 0.47 -5.55 7.85
N ILE A 57 0.80 -4.92 8.98
CA ILE A 57 0.32 -3.57 9.30
C ILE A 57 0.90 -2.55 8.32
N ASP A 58 2.21 -2.60 8.06
CA ASP A 58 2.88 -1.68 7.13
C ASP A 58 2.32 -1.81 5.70
N GLU A 59 2.07 -3.04 5.24
CA GLU A 59 1.44 -3.33 3.95
C GLU A 59 -0.01 -2.79 3.88
N ALA A 60 -0.80 -2.98 4.94
CA ALA A 60 -2.16 -2.45 5.02
C ALA A 60 -2.17 -0.91 5.01
N GLN A 61 -1.27 -0.26 5.76
CA GLN A 61 -1.13 1.19 5.77
C GLN A 61 -0.73 1.74 4.40
N ALA A 62 0.14 1.06 3.67
CA ALA A 62 0.51 1.43 2.30
C ALA A 62 -0.70 1.38 1.36
N ILE A 63 -1.55 0.36 1.47
CA ILE A 63 -2.79 0.24 0.68
C ILE A 63 -3.74 1.39 1.00
N VAL A 64 -3.98 1.68 2.28
CA VAL A 64 -4.84 2.79 2.72
C VAL A 64 -4.36 4.11 2.13
N LYS A 65 -3.06 4.42 2.27
CA LYS A 65 -2.47 5.65 1.74
C LYS A 65 -2.65 5.77 0.23
N THR A 66 -2.47 4.69 -0.53
CA THR A 66 -2.69 4.69 -1.98
C THR A 66 -4.14 4.99 -2.35
N VAL A 67 -5.10 4.41 -1.62
CA VAL A 67 -6.54 4.70 -1.81
C VAL A 67 -6.85 6.15 -1.50
N GLU A 68 -6.33 6.70 -0.40
CA GLU A 68 -6.53 8.11 -0.02
C GLU A 68 -5.97 9.09 -1.07
N ILE A 69 -4.76 8.83 -1.58
CA ILE A 69 -4.17 9.63 -2.66
C ILE A 69 -5.06 9.58 -3.90
N ARG A 70 -5.50 8.39 -4.31
CA ARG A 70 -6.37 8.23 -5.47
C ARG A 70 -7.68 9.01 -5.31
N GLN A 71 -8.36 8.86 -4.18
CA GLN A 71 -9.60 9.57 -3.87
C GLN A 71 -9.40 11.09 -3.88
N THR A 72 -8.27 11.57 -3.39
CA THR A 72 -7.94 13.00 -3.44
C THR A 72 -7.80 13.49 -4.88
N LEU A 73 -7.15 12.70 -5.74
CA LEU A 73 -6.92 13.02 -7.15
C LEU A 73 -8.19 12.90 -8.01
N GLU A 74 -9.23 12.15 -7.60
CA GLU A 74 -10.49 12.01 -8.34
C GLU A 74 -11.12 13.35 -8.72
N LYS A 75 -10.90 14.39 -7.92
CA LYS A 75 -11.39 15.75 -8.18
C LYS A 75 -10.77 16.40 -9.41
N VAL A 76 -9.55 16.02 -9.78
CA VAL A 76 -8.78 16.64 -10.86
C VAL A 76 -8.57 15.71 -12.05
N LEU A 77 -8.58 14.38 -11.85
CA LEU A 77 -8.37 13.38 -12.89
C LEU A 77 -9.22 13.56 -14.17
N PRO A 78 -10.49 14.00 -14.12
CA PRO A 78 -11.31 14.14 -15.31
C PRO A 78 -10.85 15.22 -16.30
N PHE A 79 -10.13 16.24 -15.82
CA PHE A 79 -9.77 17.41 -16.63
C PHE A 79 -8.28 17.73 -16.63
N ALA A 80 -7.53 17.29 -15.61
CA ALA A 80 -6.09 17.49 -15.57
C ALA A 80 -5.39 16.56 -16.57
N SER A 81 -4.51 17.11 -17.40
CA SER A 81 -3.76 16.33 -18.38
C SER A 81 -2.68 15.49 -17.69
N MET A 82 -3.00 14.24 -17.35
CA MET A 82 -2.06 13.30 -16.74
C MET A 82 -0.84 13.02 -17.62
N SER A 83 -1.00 13.06 -18.95
CA SER A 83 0.13 12.95 -19.89
C SER A 83 1.11 14.10 -19.72
N TYR A 84 0.60 15.33 -19.63
CA TYR A 84 1.41 16.52 -19.42
C TYR A 84 2.16 16.44 -18.09
N ILE A 85 1.44 16.13 -17.00
CA ILE A 85 2.06 15.99 -15.67
C ILE A 85 3.19 14.95 -15.69
N ALA A 86 2.92 13.76 -16.23
CA ALA A 86 3.91 12.69 -16.29
C ALA A 86 5.18 13.07 -17.08
N GLN A 87 5.01 13.74 -18.22
CA GLN A 87 6.13 14.10 -19.09
C GLN A 87 6.92 15.29 -18.55
N HIS A 88 6.24 16.36 -18.13
CA HIS A 88 6.88 17.63 -17.78
C HIS A 88 7.44 17.66 -16.36
N TYR A 89 6.80 16.97 -15.41
CA TYR A 89 7.24 17.00 -14.01
C TYR A 89 8.02 15.76 -13.60
N PHE A 90 7.75 14.61 -14.22
CA PHE A 90 8.40 13.35 -13.85
C PHE A 90 9.39 12.84 -14.91
N GLY A 91 9.34 13.34 -16.15
CA GLY A 91 10.13 12.76 -17.26
C GLY A 91 9.76 11.28 -17.49
N ARG A 92 8.47 10.95 -17.38
CA ARG A 92 7.93 9.58 -17.44
C ARG A 92 6.72 9.52 -18.35
N THR A 93 6.29 8.29 -18.65
CA THR A 93 5.10 8.06 -19.47
C THR A 93 3.82 8.28 -18.68
N ARG A 94 2.72 8.58 -19.38
CA ARG A 94 1.38 8.60 -18.79
C ARG A 94 1.09 7.32 -18.01
N GLN A 95 1.42 6.16 -18.58
CA GLN A 95 1.18 4.85 -17.96
C GLN A 95 1.90 4.72 -16.60
N TRP A 96 3.13 5.20 -16.50
CA TRP A 96 3.90 5.19 -15.24
C TRP A 96 3.18 5.96 -14.12
N LEU A 97 2.55 7.10 -14.45
CA LEU A 97 1.82 7.89 -13.47
C LEU A 97 0.52 7.18 -13.04
N TYR A 98 -0.23 6.61 -13.99
CA TYR A 98 -1.44 5.84 -13.66
C TYR A 98 -1.16 4.60 -12.84
N GLN A 99 -0.03 3.92 -13.08
CA GLN A 99 0.37 2.78 -12.24
C GLN A 99 0.51 3.20 -10.77
N ARG A 100 1.08 4.38 -10.51
CA ARG A 100 1.24 4.92 -9.15
C ARG A 100 -0.07 5.39 -8.53
N ILE A 101 -0.88 6.11 -9.30
CA ILE A 101 -2.20 6.59 -8.84
C ILE A 101 -3.10 5.41 -8.47
N ASN A 102 -3.04 4.32 -9.21
CA ASN A 102 -3.89 3.15 -8.99
C ASN A 102 -3.24 2.09 -8.09
N GLY A 103 -1.98 2.24 -7.67
CA GLY A 103 -1.25 1.20 -6.94
C GLY A 103 -1.09 -0.10 -7.75
N SER A 104 -1.02 -0.01 -9.08
CA SER A 104 -0.92 -1.19 -9.95
C SER A 104 0.36 -1.98 -9.65
N ALA A 105 0.27 -3.31 -9.74
CA ALA A 105 1.44 -4.16 -9.58
C ALA A 105 2.39 -4.03 -10.78
N VAL A 106 3.67 -3.75 -10.51
CA VAL A 106 4.77 -3.73 -11.47
C VAL A 106 5.84 -4.69 -10.94
N ASN A 107 6.16 -5.73 -11.71
CA ASN A 107 7.06 -6.82 -11.30
C ASN A 107 6.68 -7.45 -9.94
N GLY A 108 5.39 -7.64 -9.72
CA GLY A 108 4.86 -8.25 -8.49
C GLY A 108 4.85 -7.34 -7.26
N LYS A 109 5.25 -6.06 -7.38
CA LYS A 109 5.20 -5.08 -6.29
C LYS A 109 4.28 -3.91 -6.63
N PRO A 110 3.51 -3.37 -5.67
CA PRO A 110 2.68 -2.20 -5.92
C PRO A 110 3.57 -1.01 -6.29
N ALA A 111 3.25 -0.35 -7.41
CA ALA A 111 3.86 0.93 -7.75
C ALA A 111 3.22 2.01 -6.88
N ASN A 112 3.96 2.49 -5.87
CA ASN A 112 3.52 3.57 -4.99
C ASN A 112 4.36 4.82 -5.26
N PHE A 113 3.79 5.98 -4.98
CA PHE A 113 4.56 7.22 -4.95
C PHE A 113 5.55 7.23 -3.78
N THR A 114 6.76 7.74 -4.03
CA THR A 114 7.66 8.17 -2.94
C THR A 114 7.17 9.50 -2.34
N ALA A 115 7.74 9.90 -1.20
CA ALA A 115 7.45 11.21 -0.61
C ALA A 115 7.78 12.37 -1.57
N ASP A 116 8.94 12.30 -2.23
CA ASP A 116 9.37 13.33 -3.19
C ASP A 116 8.51 13.34 -4.45
N GLU A 117 8.07 12.17 -4.92
CA GLU A 117 7.15 12.07 -6.05
C GLU A 117 5.77 12.67 -5.70
N LEU A 118 5.29 12.52 -4.46
CA LEU A 118 4.07 13.19 -3.97
C LEU A 118 4.23 14.71 -3.91
N ASN A 119 5.37 15.19 -3.41
CA ASN A 119 5.68 16.63 -3.39
C ASN A 119 5.71 17.20 -4.81
N THR A 120 6.32 16.47 -5.75
CA THR A 120 6.36 16.83 -7.17
C THR A 120 4.95 16.88 -7.77
N LEU A 121 4.09 15.90 -7.46
CA LEU A 121 2.71 15.88 -7.93
C LEU A 121 1.90 17.06 -7.37
N SER A 122 2.09 17.37 -6.08
CA SER A 122 1.45 18.52 -5.43
C SER A 122 1.86 19.85 -6.09
N LEU A 123 3.16 20.02 -6.38
CA LEU A 123 3.69 21.19 -7.08
C LEU A 123 3.06 21.30 -8.48
N ALA A 124 3.05 20.21 -9.24
CA ALA A 124 2.48 20.18 -10.59
C ALA A 124 1.01 20.62 -10.61
N LEU A 125 0.19 20.12 -9.68
CA LEU A 125 -1.21 20.51 -9.57
C LEU A 125 -1.38 21.98 -9.18
N SER A 126 -0.53 22.49 -8.29
CA SER A 126 -0.56 23.91 -7.89
C SER A 126 -0.23 24.82 -9.07
N GLU A 127 0.87 24.55 -9.78
CA GLU A 127 1.29 25.36 -10.93
C GLU A 127 0.28 25.33 -12.07
N LEU A 128 -0.31 24.17 -12.36
CA LEU A 128 -1.40 24.07 -13.34
C LEU A 128 -2.61 24.91 -12.92
N GLY A 129 -2.94 24.94 -11.62
CA GLY A 129 -3.98 25.80 -11.07
C GLY A 129 -3.69 27.29 -11.28
N ASP A 130 -2.45 27.72 -11.03
CA ASP A 130 -2.02 29.10 -11.24
C ASP A 130 -2.05 29.48 -12.73
N ILE A 131 -1.58 28.60 -13.62
CA ILE A 131 -1.65 28.80 -15.08
C ILE A 131 -3.10 28.99 -15.54
N MET A 132 -4.03 28.14 -15.06
CA MET A 132 -5.46 28.27 -15.41
C MET A 132 -6.03 29.61 -14.93
N LYS A 133 -5.68 30.03 -13.70
CA LYS A 133 -6.13 31.28 -13.10
C LYS A 133 -5.61 32.51 -13.86
N ASP A 134 -4.33 32.51 -14.22
CA ASP A 134 -3.72 33.63 -14.94
C ASP A 134 -4.16 33.71 -16.39
N THR A 135 -4.39 32.55 -17.03
CA THR A 135 -5.00 32.48 -18.37
C THR A 135 -6.41 33.07 -18.34
N SER A 136 -7.23 32.69 -17.36
CA SER A 136 -8.59 33.23 -17.17
C SER A 136 -8.58 34.76 -17.02
N ARG A 137 -7.67 35.30 -16.21
CA ARG A 137 -7.50 36.75 -16.04
C ARG A 137 -7.06 37.45 -17.31
N SER A 138 -6.24 36.82 -18.13
CA SER A 138 -5.71 37.41 -19.36
C SER A 138 -6.76 37.52 -20.46
N ILE A 139 -7.71 36.58 -20.51
CA ILE A 139 -8.84 36.62 -21.45
C ILE A 139 -9.86 37.70 -21.05
N ALA A 140 -10.11 37.87 -19.75
CA ALA A 140 -11.15 38.76 -19.23
C ALA A 140 -10.71 40.23 -19.08
N ARG A 141 -9.50 40.62 -19.52
CA ARG A 141 -9.10 42.02 -19.53
C ARG A 141 -9.71 42.73 -20.75
N PRO A 142 -10.41 43.86 -20.55
CA PRO A 142 -10.91 44.70 -21.65
C PRO A 142 -9.79 45.34 -22.46
#